data_AF-A0A2N9MQC1-F1
#
_entry.id   AF-A0A2N9MQC1-F1
#
_cell.length_a   1.000
_cell.length_b   1.000
_cell.length_c   1.000
_cell.angle_alpha   90.00
_cell.angle_beta   90.00
_cell.angle_gamma   90.00
#
_symmetry.space_group_name_H-M   'P 1'
#
loop_
_entity.id
_entity.type
_entity.pdbx_description
1 polymer ?
#
loop_
_entity_poly.entity_id
_entity_poly.type
_entity_poly.pdbx_seq_one_letter_code
_entity_poly.pdbx_strand_id
1 'polypeptide(L)'
;MEAAVAAGPRYRESLAALGAALPKGGAPADAAVAAAAQTARQIEASFHAYAEGRVDVQVSRMLDEPIAAAKQVLRAGGPAEWNARGADLCTQMKPVLSKYPFATGAVAQASAAEVASLFRPNEGIVWKSYASSLQKLILRKGPRFIASASAGLPVNPAFLAFLDHAAAFSDGAFAGGATQPKIRYTLRPVITPEVDSVKLTIDGQSATFRGNAMAKPFVWSGTGQEMRVSVKFKSKGEFNWSRSATPWSVFLFFDGGGRRQGAQIEIPLRGQTPGSLWFEVTATPPVFDRGYFAGLSCVADIVR
;
A
#
# COMPACT_ATOMS: atom_id res chain seq x y z
N MET A 1 -10.05 -28.52 52.23
CA MET A 1 -11.00 -28.91 51.16
C MET A 1 -12.06 -27.84 50.86
N GLU A 2 -12.68 -27.19 51.85
CA GLU A 2 -13.77 -26.21 51.63
C GLU A 2 -13.37 -25.01 50.74
N ALA A 3 -12.14 -24.50 50.90
CA ALA A 3 -11.59 -23.42 50.05
C ALA A 3 -11.38 -23.85 48.58
N ALA A 4 -11.04 -25.11 48.32
CA ALA A 4 -10.82 -25.63 46.96
C ALA A 4 -12.16 -25.82 46.21
N VAL A 5 -13.22 -26.22 46.91
CA VAL A 5 -14.57 -26.40 46.33
C VAL A 5 -15.17 -25.06 45.91
N ALA A 6 -14.92 -23.99 46.67
CA ALA A 6 -15.37 -22.63 46.34
C ALA A 6 -14.58 -21.99 45.17
N ALA A 7 -13.37 -22.49 44.87
CA ALA A 7 -12.49 -21.87 43.87
C ALA A 7 -12.69 -22.41 42.44
N GLY A 8 -13.18 -23.65 42.30
CA GLY A 8 -13.51 -24.24 40.99
C GLY A 8 -14.55 -23.45 40.16
N PRO A 9 -15.62 -22.90 40.75
CA PRO A 9 -16.55 -22.00 40.04
C PRO A 9 -15.89 -20.70 39.57
N ARG A 10 -15.08 -20.06 40.42
CA ARG A 10 -14.38 -18.81 40.07
C ARG A 10 -13.41 -18.99 38.91
N TYR A 11 -12.70 -20.12 38.87
CA TYR A 11 -11.82 -20.42 37.76
C TYR A 11 -12.58 -20.62 36.45
N ARG A 12 -13.71 -21.34 36.49
CA ARG A 12 -14.59 -21.52 35.32
C ARG A 12 -15.14 -20.18 34.81
N GLU A 13 -15.55 -19.28 35.70
CA GLU A 13 -15.97 -17.93 35.32
C GLU A 13 -14.84 -17.13 34.68
N SER A 14 -13.61 -17.21 35.23
CA SER A 14 -12.45 -16.53 34.66
C SER A 14 -12.09 -17.05 33.26
N LEU A 15 -12.23 -18.37 33.02
CA LEU A 15 -12.03 -18.98 31.71
C LEU A 15 -13.14 -18.63 30.72
N ALA A 16 -14.39 -18.53 31.18
CA ALA A 16 -15.50 -18.09 30.33
C ALA A 16 -15.30 -16.62 29.89
N ALA A 17 -14.88 -15.74 30.81
CA ALA A 17 -14.54 -14.36 30.51
C ALA A 17 -13.35 -14.26 29.54
N LEU A 18 -12.32 -15.10 29.73
CA LEU A 18 -11.20 -15.23 28.80
C LEU A 18 -11.67 -15.66 27.42
N GLY A 19 -12.49 -16.70 27.32
CA GLY A 19 -13.07 -17.17 26.05
C GLY A 19 -13.85 -16.08 25.32
N ALA A 20 -14.61 -15.25 26.04
CA ALA A 20 -15.35 -14.13 25.48
C ALA A 20 -14.46 -12.93 25.07
N ALA A 21 -13.29 -12.78 25.69
CA ALA A 21 -12.34 -11.72 25.40
C ALA A 21 -11.38 -12.08 24.26
N LEU A 22 -11.08 -13.36 24.05
CA LEU A 22 -10.18 -13.85 23.00
C LEU A 22 -10.49 -13.28 21.60
N PRO A 23 -11.74 -13.26 21.10
CA PRO A 23 -12.06 -12.69 19.80
C PRO A 23 -11.86 -11.17 19.70
N LYS A 24 -11.84 -10.47 20.84
CA LYS A 24 -11.67 -9.01 20.88
C LYS A 24 -10.21 -8.61 20.75
N GLY A 25 -9.28 -9.49 21.13
CA GLY A 25 -7.84 -9.21 21.14
C GLY A 25 -7.45 -8.03 22.06
N GLY A 26 -6.18 -7.62 21.97
CA GLY A 26 -5.65 -6.42 22.64
C GLY A 26 -5.86 -6.36 24.16
N ALA A 27 -5.95 -5.14 24.70
CA ALA A 27 -5.99 -4.89 26.14
C ALA A 27 -7.10 -5.63 26.92
N PRO A 28 -8.34 -5.78 26.40
CA PRO A 28 -9.38 -6.58 27.07
C PRO A 28 -9.00 -8.07 27.19
N ALA A 29 -8.38 -8.64 26.17
CA ALA A 29 -7.94 -10.03 26.20
C ALA A 29 -6.73 -10.22 27.12
N ASP A 30 -5.79 -9.27 27.12
CA ASP A 30 -4.63 -9.28 28.03
C ASP A 30 -5.08 -9.20 29.50
N ALA A 31 -6.06 -8.35 29.80
CA ALA A 31 -6.65 -8.24 31.13
C ALA A 31 -7.34 -9.55 31.56
N ALA A 32 -8.08 -10.20 30.64
CA ALA A 32 -8.74 -11.48 30.93
C ALA A 32 -7.73 -12.62 31.16
N VAL A 33 -6.62 -12.64 30.41
CA VAL A 33 -5.50 -13.57 30.64
C VAL A 33 -4.87 -13.34 32.01
N ALA A 34 -4.65 -12.09 32.39
CA ALA A 34 -4.07 -11.75 33.70
C ALA A 34 -5.00 -12.17 34.84
N ALA A 35 -6.31 -11.94 34.71
CA ALA A 35 -7.30 -12.33 35.70
C ALA A 35 -7.42 -13.86 35.87
N ALA A 36 -7.44 -14.60 34.76
CA ALA A 36 -7.44 -16.07 34.80
C ALA A 36 -6.16 -16.61 35.46
N ALA A 37 -4.98 -16.06 35.12
CA ALA A 37 -3.71 -16.44 35.72
C ALA A 37 -3.64 -16.12 37.22
N GLN A 38 -4.20 -14.99 37.65
CA GLN A 38 -4.28 -14.66 39.07
C GLN A 38 -5.19 -15.63 39.83
N THR A 39 -6.30 -16.03 39.20
CA THR A 39 -7.25 -17.00 39.79
C THR A 39 -6.62 -18.38 39.90
N ALA A 40 -5.90 -18.84 38.87
CA ALA A 40 -5.13 -20.08 38.90
C ALA A 40 -4.13 -20.11 40.07
N ARG A 41 -3.31 -19.06 40.24
CA ARG A 41 -2.34 -18.96 41.35
C ARG A 41 -2.97 -19.01 42.73
N GLN A 42 -4.15 -18.40 42.92
CA GLN A 42 -4.87 -18.45 44.19
C GLN A 42 -5.32 -19.87 44.53
N ILE A 43 -5.70 -20.65 43.52
CA ILE A 43 -6.09 -22.05 43.68
C ILE A 43 -4.86 -22.88 44.00
N GLU A 44 -3.78 -22.75 43.22
CA GLU A 44 -2.51 -23.46 43.46
C GLU A 44 -1.99 -23.25 44.89
N ALA A 45 -2.03 -22.01 45.38
CA ALA A 45 -1.64 -21.69 46.76
C ALA A 45 -2.44 -22.46 47.82
N SER A 46 -3.71 -22.77 47.55
CA SER A 46 -4.56 -23.55 48.46
C SER A 46 -4.28 -25.06 48.42
N PHE A 47 -3.57 -25.56 47.40
CA PHE A 47 -3.16 -26.96 47.26
C PHE A 47 -1.73 -27.23 47.74
N HIS A 48 -0.90 -26.20 47.97
CA HIS A 48 0.45 -26.37 48.53
C HIS A 48 0.47 -27.05 49.91
N ALA A 49 -0.63 -26.97 50.67
CA ALA A 49 -0.78 -27.68 51.95
C ALA A 49 -0.90 -29.22 51.80
N TYR A 50 -1.03 -29.73 50.57
CA TYR A 50 -1.24 -31.15 50.24
C TYR A 50 -0.16 -31.68 49.28
N ALA A 51 1.10 -31.31 49.51
CA ALA A 51 2.25 -31.67 48.65
C ALA A 51 2.58 -33.18 48.63
N GLU A 52 2.07 -33.97 49.58
CA GLU A 52 2.21 -35.42 49.57
C GLU A 52 1.45 -36.02 48.37
N GLY A 53 2.19 -36.61 47.42
CA GLY A 53 1.63 -37.29 46.25
C GLY A 53 1.61 -36.48 44.94
N ARG A 54 2.22 -35.29 44.88
CA ARG A 54 2.38 -34.48 43.65
C ARG A 54 1.06 -33.99 43.01
N VAL A 55 -0.03 -33.98 43.77
CA VAL A 55 -1.35 -33.51 43.34
C VAL A 55 -1.30 -32.01 42.98
N ASP A 56 -0.49 -31.24 43.69
CA ASP A 56 -0.18 -29.83 43.42
C ASP A 56 0.34 -29.60 41.99
N VAL A 57 1.24 -30.44 41.50
CA VAL A 57 1.82 -30.33 40.15
C VAL A 57 0.79 -30.64 39.07
N GLN A 58 -0.05 -31.66 39.27
CA GLN A 58 -1.12 -31.99 38.31
C GLN A 58 -2.21 -30.92 38.26
N VAL A 59 -2.60 -30.39 39.41
CA VAL A 59 -3.58 -29.30 39.49
C VAL A 59 -3.03 -28.03 38.84
N SER A 60 -1.79 -27.64 39.16
CA SER A 60 -1.15 -26.48 38.53
C SER A 60 -1.13 -26.59 37.01
N ARG A 61 -0.73 -27.76 36.47
CA ARG A 61 -0.76 -28.00 35.02
C ARG A 61 -2.15 -27.85 34.42
N MET A 62 -3.19 -28.40 35.05
CA MET A 62 -4.57 -28.29 34.57
C MET A 62 -5.10 -26.84 34.59
N LEU A 63 -4.64 -26.02 35.54
CA LEU A 63 -4.99 -24.61 35.64
C LEU A 63 -4.21 -23.75 34.64
N ASP A 64 -2.95 -24.06 34.35
CA ASP A 64 -2.15 -23.25 33.44
C ASP A 64 -2.40 -23.56 31.95
N GLU A 65 -2.72 -24.81 31.59
CA GLU A 65 -2.88 -25.24 30.19
C GLU A 65 -3.89 -24.39 29.39
N PRO A 66 -5.12 -24.12 29.87
CA PRO A 66 -6.09 -23.30 29.14
C PRO A 66 -5.62 -21.86 28.93
N ILE A 67 -4.92 -21.29 29.92
CA ILE A 67 -4.40 -19.92 29.88
C ILE A 67 -3.22 -19.85 28.91
N ALA A 68 -2.35 -20.86 28.91
CA ALA A 68 -1.25 -20.97 27.96
C ALA A 68 -1.76 -21.10 26.51
N ALA A 69 -2.78 -21.92 26.27
CA ALA A 69 -3.44 -22.05 24.98
C ALA A 69 -4.06 -20.71 24.52
N ALA A 70 -4.77 -20.01 25.42
CA ALA A 70 -5.33 -18.69 25.14
C ALA A 70 -4.25 -17.65 24.77
N LYS A 71 -3.11 -17.65 25.47
CA LYS A 71 -1.96 -16.79 25.12
C LYS A 71 -1.40 -17.10 23.74
N GLN A 72 -1.37 -18.37 23.33
CA GLN A 72 -0.94 -18.75 21.98
C GLN A 72 -1.92 -18.25 20.91
N VAL A 73 -3.23 -18.36 21.16
CA VAL A 73 -4.28 -17.83 20.27
C VAL A 73 -4.15 -16.31 20.12
N LEU A 74 -3.92 -15.59 21.22
CA LEU A 74 -3.73 -14.13 21.17
C LEU A 74 -2.47 -13.71 20.44
N ARG A 75 -1.39 -14.49 20.52
CA ARG A 75 -0.20 -14.26 19.70
C ARG A 75 -0.46 -14.49 18.22
N ALA A 76 -1.26 -15.50 17.88
CA ALA A 76 -1.63 -15.88 16.52
C ALA A 76 -2.74 -15.00 15.87
N GLY A 77 -3.08 -13.88 16.50
CA GLY A 77 -3.97 -12.87 15.92
C GLY A 77 -3.85 -11.47 16.53
N GLY A 78 -2.83 -11.21 17.35
CA GLY A 78 -2.66 -9.96 18.08
C GLY A 78 -1.91 -8.89 17.28
N PRO A 79 -1.82 -7.65 17.81
CA PRO A 79 -1.20 -6.52 17.10
C PRO A 79 0.22 -6.75 16.61
N ALA A 80 1.05 -7.40 17.42
CA ALA A 80 2.44 -7.69 17.07
C ALA A 80 2.56 -8.58 15.82
N GLU A 81 1.68 -9.57 15.66
CA GLU A 81 1.73 -10.44 14.49
C GLU A 81 1.24 -9.73 13.23
N TRP A 82 0.15 -8.94 13.33
CA TRP A 82 -0.32 -8.15 12.21
C TRP A 82 0.74 -7.14 11.74
N ASN A 83 1.42 -6.48 12.67
CA ASN A 83 2.48 -5.53 12.33
C ASN A 83 3.74 -6.25 11.81
N ALA A 84 4.05 -7.47 12.28
CA ALA A 84 5.10 -8.29 11.69
C ALA A 84 4.78 -8.65 10.22
N ARG A 85 3.53 -9.03 9.91
CA ARG A 85 3.10 -9.28 8.52
C ARG A 85 3.20 -8.04 7.64
N GLY A 86 2.88 -6.86 8.18
CA GLY A 86 3.07 -5.60 7.46
C GLY A 86 4.54 -5.27 7.23
N ALA A 87 5.41 -5.51 8.21
CA ALA A 87 6.86 -5.38 8.06
C ALA A 87 7.43 -6.33 7.00
N ASP A 88 6.95 -7.57 6.95
CA ASP A 88 7.33 -8.56 5.92
C ASP A 88 6.88 -8.12 4.53
N LEU A 89 5.67 -7.58 4.40
CA LEU A 89 5.18 -6.99 3.15
C LEU A 89 6.10 -5.84 2.71
N CYS A 90 6.44 -4.92 3.62
CA CYS A 90 7.36 -3.83 3.32
C CYS A 90 8.74 -4.30 2.90
N THR A 91 9.28 -5.32 3.57
CA THR A 91 10.57 -5.92 3.23
C THR A 91 10.58 -6.45 1.80
N GLN A 92 9.52 -7.13 1.39
CA GLN A 92 9.40 -7.69 0.04
C GLN A 92 9.16 -6.62 -1.03
N MET A 93 8.45 -5.53 -0.70
CA MET A 93 8.21 -4.42 -1.64
C MET A 93 9.41 -3.49 -1.81
N LYS A 94 10.26 -3.38 -0.78
CA LYS A 94 11.39 -2.43 -0.70
C LYS A 94 12.29 -2.41 -1.94
N PRO A 95 12.73 -3.54 -2.54
CA PRO A 95 13.62 -3.51 -3.70
C PRO A 95 13.07 -2.76 -4.92
N VAL A 96 11.74 -2.73 -5.06
CA VAL A 96 11.05 -2.02 -6.16
C VAL A 96 10.70 -0.61 -5.71
N LEU A 97 10.20 -0.42 -4.48
CA LEU A 97 9.83 0.90 -3.97
C LEU A 97 11.02 1.85 -3.79
N SER A 98 12.25 1.34 -3.71
CA SER A 98 13.46 2.18 -3.69
C SER A 98 13.87 2.73 -5.07
N LYS A 99 13.14 2.39 -6.13
CA LYS A 99 13.40 2.82 -7.51
C LYS A 99 12.41 3.89 -7.94
N TYR A 100 12.76 4.65 -8.96
CA TYR A 100 11.84 5.55 -9.63
C TYR A 100 10.70 4.72 -10.30
N PRO A 101 9.42 5.13 -10.20
CA PRO A 101 8.92 6.43 -9.73
C PRO A 101 8.54 6.47 -8.24
N PHE A 102 8.62 5.34 -7.53
CA PHE A 102 8.18 5.23 -6.14
C PHE A 102 9.07 6.04 -5.19
N ALA A 103 10.39 5.93 -5.37
CA ALA A 103 11.36 6.80 -4.71
C ALA A 103 11.69 7.99 -5.61
N THR A 104 11.23 9.18 -5.22
CA THR A 104 11.52 10.43 -5.94
C THR A 104 13.04 10.65 -6.00
N GLY A 105 13.56 10.90 -7.21
CA GLY A 105 14.99 11.16 -7.42
C GLY A 105 15.89 9.91 -7.48
N ALA A 106 15.33 8.70 -7.35
CA ALA A 106 16.12 7.48 -7.53
C ALA A 106 16.63 7.35 -8.97
N VAL A 107 17.91 6.98 -9.12
CA VAL A 107 18.55 6.76 -10.43
C VAL A 107 18.08 5.46 -11.06
N ALA A 108 18.01 4.40 -10.25
CA ALA A 108 17.46 3.11 -10.69
C ALA A 108 15.95 3.24 -10.93
N GLN A 109 15.49 2.72 -12.05
CA GLN A 109 14.08 2.77 -12.46
C GLN A 109 13.45 1.38 -12.35
N ALA A 110 12.22 1.31 -11.84
CA ALA A 110 11.44 0.08 -11.79
C ALA A 110 11.05 -0.35 -13.20
N SER A 111 11.22 -1.62 -13.53
CA SER A 111 10.70 -2.18 -14.79
C SER A 111 9.19 -2.43 -14.71
N ALA A 112 8.53 -2.57 -15.86
CA ALA A 112 7.11 -2.94 -15.92
C ALA A 112 6.82 -4.26 -15.18
N ALA A 113 7.73 -5.24 -15.29
CA ALA A 113 7.65 -6.51 -14.58
C ALA A 113 7.75 -6.35 -13.05
N GLU A 114 8.62 -5.47 -12.56
CA GLU A 114 8.71 -5.17 -11.13
C GLU A 114 7.44 -4.50 -10.61
N VAL A 115 6.87 -3.55 -11.37
CA VAL A 115 5.57 -2.95 -11.05
C VAL A 115 4.47 -4.02 -11.02
N ALA A 116 4.45 -4.94 -11.99
CA ALA A 116 3.51 -6.07 -12.03
C ALA A 116 3.69 -7.02 -10.83
N SER A 117 4.93 -7.27 -10.40
CA SER A 117 5.20 -8.11 -9.23
C SER A 117 4.59 -7.56 -7.94
N LEU A 118 4.41 -6.24 -7.85
CA LEU A 118 3.80 -5.59 -6.70
C LEU A 118 2.28 -5.49 -6.82
N PHE A 119 1.80 -4.95 -7.94
CA PHE A 119 0.44 -4.40 -8.06
C PHE A 119 -0.48 -5.17 -8.99
N ARG A 120 -0.01 -6.20 -9.71
CA ARG A 120 -0.89 -6.97 -10.60
C ARG A 120 -2.03 -7.63 -9.78
N PRO A 121 -3.30 -7.49 -10.19
CA PRO A 121 -4.41 -8.14 -9.51
C PRO A 121 -4.19 -9.65 -9.33
N ASN A 122 -4.60 -10.19 -8.19
CA ASN A 122 -4.48 -11.59 -7.75
C ASN A 122 -3.05 -12.13 -7.56
N GLU A 123 -2.08 -11.69 -8.35
CA GLU A 123 -0.75 -12.29 -8.40
C GLU A 123 0.35 -11.41 -7.78
N GLY A 124 0.16 -10.10 -7.78
CA GLY A 124 1.07 -9.13 -7.17
C GLY A 124 1.09 -9.27 -5.65
N ILE A 125 2.21 -8.94 -5.03
CA ILE A 125 2.41 -9.19 -3.60
C ILE A 125 1.38 -8.49 -2.72
N VAL A 126 0.95 -7.27 -3.08
CA VAL A 126 -0.08 -6.54 -2.32
C VAL A 126 -1.38 -7.33 -2.31
N TRP A 127 -1.78 -7.87 -3.47
CA TRP A 127 -3.00 -8.65 -3.63
C TRP A 127 -2.91 -10.03 -2.97
N LYS A 128 -1.76 -10.70 -3.07
CA LYS A 128 -1.51 -11.98 -2.38
C LYS A 128 -1.56 -11.81 -0.86
N SER A 129 -0.93 -10.78 -0.31
CA SER A 129 -0.99 -10.47 1.12
C SER A 129 -2.42 -10.16 1.56
N TYR A 130 -3.17 -9.43 0.73
CA TYR A 130 -4.58 -9.17 1.01
C TYR A 130 -5.41 -10.45 1.07
N ALA A 131 -5.31 -11.30 0.04
CA ALA A 131 -6.07 -12.54 -0.07
C ALA A 131 -5.69 -13.60 0.99
N SER A 132 -4.44 -13.67 1.41
CA SER A 132 -3.97 -14.71 2.34
C SER A 132 -4.42 -14.48 3.78
N SER A 133 -4.48 -13.22 4.23
CA SER A 133 -4.67 -12.92 5.66
C SER A 133 -5.43 -11.63 5.94
N LEU A 134 -5.19 -10.55 5.19
CA LEU A 134 -5.76 -9.23 5.53
C LEU A 134 -7.27 -9.18 5.37
N GLN A 135 -7.89 -10.01 4.54
CA GLN A 135 -9.34 -10.10 4.41
C GLN A 135 -10.07 -10.40 5.73
N LYS A 136 -9.38 -10.99 6.71
CA LYS A 136 -9.93 -11.23 8.07
C LYS A 136 -10.11 -9.94 8.87
N LEU A 137 -9.28 -8.94 8.58
CA LEU A 137 -9.19 -7.67 9.32
C LEU A 137 -9.73 -6.48 8.51
N ILE A 138 -9.67 -6.56 7.18
CA ILE A 138 -9.93 -5.47 6.26
C ILE A 138 -10.84 -5.97 5.13
N LEU A 139 -11.93 -5.24 4.89
CA LEU A 139 -12.89 -5.53 3.84
C LEU A 139 -12.75 -4.53 2.70
N ARG A 140 -12.76 -5.00 1.44
CA ARG A 140 -12.84 -4.15 0.25
C ARG A 140 -14.31 -3.86 -0.07
N LYS A 141 -14.70 -2.59 -0.01
CA LYS A 141 -16.04 -2.08 -0.37
C LYS A 141 -15.91 -1.17 -1.60
N GLY A 142 -16.05 -1.76 -2.78
CA GLY A 142 -15.79 -1.07 -4.04
C GLY A 142 -14.31 -0.66 -4.16
N PRO A 143 -13.99 0.63 -4.36
CA PRO A 143 -12.61 1.09 -4.47
C PRO A 143 -11.93 1.35 -3.11
N ARG A 144 -12.66 1.18 -1.99
CA ARG A 144 -12.17 1.50 -0.64
C ARG A 144 -11.94 0.25 0.21
N PHE A 145 -10.96 0.30 1.10
CA PHE A 145 -10.72 -0.66 2.16
C PHE A 145 -11.15 -0.09 3.50
N ILE A 146 -11.88 -0.88 4.27
CA ILE A 146 -12.38 -0.52 5.60
C ILE A 146 -12.03 -1.61 6.61
N ALA A 147 -11.86 -1.23 7.88
CA ALA A 147 -11.70 -2.19 8.95
C ALA A 147 -12.95 -3.07 9.09
N SER A 148 -12.75 -4.36 9.32
CA SER A 148 -13.84 -5.27 9.65
C SER A 148 -14.31 -5.01 11.08
N ALA A 149 -15.59 -4.74 11.26
CA ALA A 149 -16.19 -4.55 12.59
C ALA A 149 -16.08 -5.80 13.48
N SER A 150 -15.97 -6.99 12.88
CA SER A 150 -15.83 -8.26 13.61
C SER A 150 -14.41 -8.59 14.05
N ALA A 151 -13.39 -7.85 13.58
CA ALA A 151 -12.00 -8.17 13.86
C ALA A 151 -11.51 -7.67 15.22
N GLY A 152 -12.23 -6.76 15.88
CA GLY A 152 -11.91 -6.28 17.24
C GLY A 152 -10.63 -5.44 17.37
N LEU A 153 -9.82 -5.32 16.32
CA LEU A 153 -8.55 -4.60 16.32
C LEU A 153 -8.65 -3.25 15.58
N PRO A 154 -8.04 -2.17 16.11
CA PRO A 154 -8.04 -0.88 15.45
C PRO A 154 -7.04 -0.89 14.27
N VAL A 155 -7.54 -0.98 13.05
CA VAL A 155 -6.70 -0.91 11.84
C VAL A 155 -6.13 0.49 11.67
N ASN A 156 -4.84 0.57 11.32
CA ASN A 156 -4.16 1.83 11.05
C ASN A 156 -4.75 2.51 9.78
N PRO A 157 -5.32 3.72 9.88
CA PRO A 157 -5.85 4.43 8.72
C PRO A 157 -4.83 4.68 7.61
N ALA A 158 -3.53 4.81 7.95
CA ALA A 158 -2.47 4.94 6.94
C ALA A 158 -2.33 3.67 6.09
N PHE A 159 -2.49 2.49 6.70
CA PHE A 159 -2.46 1.22 5.99
C PHE A 159 -3.66 1.06 5.05
N LEU A 160 -4.86 1.49 5.50
CA LEU A 160 -6.05 1.53 4.65
C LEU A 160 -5.87 2.48 3.45
N ALA A 161 -5.32 3.68 3.68
CA ALA A 161 -5.03 4.63 2.62
C ALA A 161 -4.01 4.09 1.60
N PHE A 162 -2.99 3.36 2.08
CA PHE A 162 -2.05 2.65 1.21
C PHE A 162 -2.76 1.60 0.33
N LEU A 163 -3.65 0.78 0.90
CA LEU A 163 -4.41 -0.22 0.14
C LEU A 163 -5.35 0.43 -0.89
N ASP A 164 -6.06 1.49 -0.51
CA ASP A 164 -6.89 2.27 -1.43
C ASP A 164 -6.08 2.77 -2.63
N HIS A 165 -4.91 3.35 -2.36
CA HIS A 165 -4.03 3.88 -3.39
C HIS A 165 -3.48 2.77 -4.29
N ALA A 166 -2.98 1.69 -3.70
CA ALA A 166 -2.48 0.53 -4.42
C ALA A 166 -3.56 -0.10 -5.31
N ALA A 167 -4.80 -0.20 -4.83
CA ALA A 167 -5.91 -0.72 -5.61
C ALA A 167 -6.31 0.22 -6.75
N ALA A 168 -6.41 1.52 -6.52
CA ALA A 168 -6.71 2.47 -7.58
C ALA A 168 -5.66 2.43 -8.70
N PHE A 169 -4.37 2.35 -8.34
CA PHE A 169 -3.29 2.14 -9.30
C PHE A 169 -3.43 0.81 -10.04
N SER A 170 -3.69 -0.28 -9.31
CA SER A 170 -3.84 -1.62 -9.88
C SER A 170 -5.01 -1.70 -10.88
N ASP A 171 -6.17 -1.17 -10.50
CA ASP A 171 -7.38 -1.19 -11.32
C ASP A 171 -7.17 -0.39 -12.62
N GLY A 172 -6.47 0.75 -12.55
CA GLY A 172 -6.16 1.57 -13.72
C GLY A 172 -5.08 0.97 -14.63
N ALA A 173 -3.95 0.54 -14.04
CA ALA A 173 -2.79 0.06 -14.79
C ALA A 173 -3.00 -1.35 -15.37
N PHE A 174 -3.82 -2.20 -14.75
CA PHE A 174 -4.09 -3.57 -15.20
C PHE A 174 -5.50 -3.77 -15.74
N ALA A 175 -6.16 -2.68 -16.16
CA ALA A 175 -7.49 -2.71 -16.75
C ALA A 175 -7.61 -3.72 -17.91
N GLY A 176 -8.75 -4.41 -17.98
CA GLY A 176 -8.99 -5.43 -19.00
C GLY A 176 -8.20 -6.74 -18.80
N GLY A 177 -7.71 -7.00 -17.58
CA GLY A 177 -6.98 -8.23 -17.25
C GLY A 177 -5.56 -8.26 -17.80
N ALA A 178 -4.95 -7.09 -17.99
CA ALA A 178 -3.59 -7.01 -18.50
C ALA A 178 -2.59 -7.69 -17.54
N THR A 179 -1.61 -8.40 -18.09
CA THR A 179 -0.53 -9.03 -17.30
C THR A 179 0.63 -8.08 -17.04
N GLN A 180 0.75 -7.01 -17.84
CA GLN A 180 1.73 -5.94 -17.72
C GLN A 180 1.00 -4.60 -17.55
N PRO A 181 1.56 -3.65 -16.78
CA PRO A 181 0.92 -2.38 -16.52
C PRO A 181 0.86 -1.54 -17.79
N LYS A 182 -0.31 -0.93 -18.03
CA LYS A 182 -0.56 0.03 -19.10
C LYS A 182 -1.26 1.25 -18.52
N ILE A 183 -0.59 2.39 -18.54
CA ILE A 183 -1.16 3.64 -18.06
C ILE A 183 -1.67 4.43 -19.25
N ARG A 184 -2.98 4.63 -19.31
CA ARG A 184 -3.64 5.42 -20.36
C ARG A 184 -3.79 6.85 -19.88
N TYR A 185 -3.46 7.80 -20.74
CA TYR A 185 -3.57 9.22 -20.45
C TYR A 185 -3.86 10.02 -21.72
N THR A 186 -4.39 11.23 -21.56
CA THR A 186 -4.54 12.20 -22.63
C THR A 186 -3.58 13.35 -22.43
N LEU A 187 -3.13 13.93 -23.53
CA LEU A 187 -2.13 14.98 -23.51
C LEU A 187 -2.39 15.99 -24.62
N ARG A 188 -2.29 17.28 -24.28
CA ARG A 188 -2.23 18.37 -25.27
C ARG A 188 -1.27 19.48 -24.82
N PRO A 189 -0.40 20.00 -25.70
CA PRO A 189 0.31 21.25 -25.46
C PRO A 189 -0.64 22.44 -25.63
N VAL A 190 -0.43 23.49 -24.83
CA VAL A 190 -1.09 24.79 -25.00
C VAL A 190 -0.29 25.58 -26.04
N ILE A 191 -0.83 25.69 -27.25
CA ILE A 191 -0.18 26.40 -28.37
C ILE A 191 -0.38 27.91 -28.23
N THR A 192 0.71 28.66 -28.10
CA THR A 192 0.70 30.13 -28.08
C THR A 192 0.76 30.70 -29.50
N PRO A 193 0.44 32.00 -29.72
CA PRO A 193 0.44 32.60 -31.06
C PRO A 193 1.78 32.49 -31.82
N GLU A 194 2.90 32.38 -31.12
CA GLU A 194 4.26 32.29 -31.67
C GLU A 194 4.63 30.87 -32.13
N VAL A 195 3.88 29.86 -31.69
CA VAL A 195 4.10 28.44 -32.00
C VAL A 195 3.27 28.05 -33.23
N ASP A 196 3.92 27.49 -34.25
CA ASP A 196 3.27 26.93 -35.44
C ASP A 196 2.75 25.51 -35.15
N SER A 197 3.61 24.66 -34.60
CA SER A 197 3.23 23.29 -34.24
C SER A 197 4.09 22.71 -33.13
N VAL A 198 3.52 21.75 -32.40
CA VAL A 198 4.24 20.92 -31.44
C VAL A 198 4.08 19.46 -31.86
N LYS A 199 5.18 18.75 -32.06
CA LYS A 199 5.22 17.32 -32.32
C LYS A 199 5.75 16.60 -31.09
N LEU A 200 5.00 15.60 -30.64
CA LEU A 200 5.36 14.72 -29.54
C LEU A 200 5.57 13.32 -30.08
N THR A 201 6.63 12.66 -29.64
CA THR A 201 6.85 11.23 -29.83
C THR A 201 7.06 10.63 -28.45
N ILE A 202 6.16 9.76 -28.04
CA ILE A 202 6.12 9.14 -26.71
C ILE A 202 5.90 7.64 -26.91
N ASP A 203 6.83 6.83 -26.43
CA ASP A 203 6.73 5.37 -26.52
C ASP A 203 6.44 4.82 -27.93
N GLY A 204 7.05 5.44 -28.96
CA GLY A 204 6.83 5.11 -30.37
C GLY A 204 5.53 5.67 -30.96
N GLN A 205 4.63 6.21 -30.14
CA GLN A 205 3.41 6.90 -30.58
C GLN A 205 3.75 8.37 -30.89
N SER A 206 3.30 8.89 -32.03
CA SER A 206 3.56 10.28 -32.42
C SER A 206 2.28 11.07 -32.66
N ALA A 207 2.29 12.33 -32.24
CA ALA A 207 1.20 13.26 -32.48
C ALA A 207 1.71 14.68 -32.73
N THR A 208 1.15 15.33 -33.75
CA THR A 208 1.35 16.76 -34.01
C THR A 208 0.12 17.55 -33.58
N PHE A 209 0.34 18.70 -32.96
CA PHE A 209 -0.65 19.65 -32.47
C PHE A 209 -0.43 21.02 -33.11
N ARG A 210 -1.51 21.69 -33.49
CA ARG A 210 -1.54 23.03 -34.09
C ARG A 210 -2.77 23.78 -33.59
N GLY A 211 -2.68 25.10 -33.43
CA GLY A 211 -3.81 25.91 -32.98
C GLY A 211 -4.50 25.35 -31.73
N ASN A 212 -5.82 25.22 -31.77
CA ASN A 212 -6.66 24.71 -30.67
C ASN A 212 -6.86 23.18 -30.71
N ALA A 213 -5.87 22.41 -31.15
CA ALA A 213 -5.96 20.95 -31.26
C ALA A 213 -6.46 20.29 -29.96
N MET A 214 -7.33 19.29 -30.13
CA MET A 214 -7.84 18.46 -29.03
C MET A 214 -6.73 17.61 -28.41
N ALA A 215 -6.92 17.23 -27.15
CA ALA A 215 -6.06 16.27 -26.47
C ALA A 215 -6.07 14.91 -27.19
N LYS A 216 -4.91 14.27 -27.23
CA LYS A 216 -4.74 12.96 -27.88
C LYS A 216 -4.40 11.88 -26.85
N PRO A 217 -4.91 10.65 -27.02
CA PRO A 217 -4.61 9.56 -26.11
C PRO A 217 -3.21 8.98 -26.35
N PHE A 218 -2.57 8.58 -25.26
CA PHE A 218 -1.29 7.88 -25.23
C PHE A 218 -1.37 6.72 -24.22
N VAL A 219 -0.46 5.75 -24.37
CA VAL A 219 -0.37 4.61 -23.48
C VAL A 219 1.09 4.37 -23.10
N TRP A 220 1.39 4.55 -21.82
CA TRP A 220 2.66 4.11 -21.27
C TRP A 220 2.61 2.60 -21.01
N SER A 221 3.69 1.90 -21.38
CA SER A 221 3.80 0.44 -21.24
C SER A 221 5.10 -0.03 -20.57
N GLY A 222 5.95 0.90 -20.14
CA GLY A 222 7.23 0.59 -19.50
C GLY A 222 8.26 -0.10 -20.40
N THR A 223 8.07 -0.12 -21.72
CA THR A 223 8.98 -0.71 -22.72
C THR A 223 10.27 0.09 -22.92
N GLY A 224 10.35 1.30 -22.35
CA GLY A 224 11.58 2.06 -22.29
C GLY A 224 11.95 2.75 -23.59
N GLN A 225 10.99 3.41 -24.22
CA GLN A 225 11.16 4.09 -25.49
C GLN A 225 11.50 5.57 -25.30
N GLU A 226 11.92 6.23 -26.38
CA GLU A 226 12.29 7.64 -26.35
C GLU A 226 11.08 8.56 -26.10
N MET A 227 11.34 9.70 -25.45
CA MET A 227 10.43 10.84 -25.42
C MET A 227 11.07 11.96 -26.22
N ARG A 228 10.37 12.49 -27.22
CA ARG A 228 10.80 13.64 -28.04
C ARG A 228 9.72 14.71 -28.09
N VAL A 229 10.15 15.96 -27.96
CA VAL A 229 9.34 17.17 -28.14
C VAL A 229 10.01 18.04 -29.20
N SER A 230 9.29 18.30 -30.28
CA SER A 230 9.67 19.25 -31.32
C SER A 230 8.66 20.40 -31.31
N VAL A 231 9.15 21.64 -31.19
CA VAL A 231 8.34 22.86 -31.19
C VAL A 231 8.79 23.71 -32.36
N LYS A 232 7.95 23.82 -33.39
CA LYS A 232 8.20 24.69 -34.52
C LYS A 232 7.59 26.06 -34.22
N PHE A 233 8.42 27.09 -34.18
CA PHE A 233 7.98 28.48 -34.04
C PHE A 233 7.72 29.09 -35.42
N LYS A 234 6.81 30.07 -35.49
CA LYS A 234 6.49 30.76 -36.75
C LYS A 234 7.68 31.56 -37.31
N SER A 235 8.51 32.14 -36.43
CA SER A 235 9.58 33.06 -36.82
C SER A 235 10.94 32.80 -36.15
N LYS A 236 11.04 31.85 -35.22
CA LYS A 236 12.24 31.61 -34.39
C LYS A 236 12.92 30.25 -34.63
N GLY A 237 12.58 29.58 -35.73
CA GLY A 237 13.08 28.23 -36.04
C GLY A 237 12.39 27.13 -35.24
N GLU A 238 13.12 26.05 -34.93
CA GLU A 238 12.59 24.87 -34.26
C GLU A 238 13.38 24.56 -32.99
N PHE A 239 12.67 24.28 -31.89
CA PHE A 239 13.24 23.71 -30.68
C PHE A 239 13.02 22.20 -30.68
N ASN A 240 14.10 21.46 -30.40
CA ASN A 240 14.05 20.02 -30.28
C ASN A 240 14.62 19.59 -28.93
N TRP A 241 13.85 18.78 -28.22
CA TRP A 241 14.26 18.14 -26.98
C TRP A 241 13.97 16.65 -27.07
N SER A 242 14.89 15.84 -26.58
CA SER A 242 14.69 14.41 -26.43
C SER A 242 15.32 13.91 -25.13
N ARG A 243 14.77 12.81 -24.62
CA ARG A 243 15.35 12.02 -23.55
C ARG A 243 15.61 10.62 -24.07
N SER A 244 16.78 10.08 -23.71
CA SER A 244 17.16 8.70 -23.99
C SER A 244 16.11 7.73 -23.45
N ALA A 245 15.95 6.62 -24.16
CA ALA A 245 15.00 5.57 -23.86
C ALA A 245 15.19 5.03 -22.42
N THR A 246 14.18 5.23 -21.57
CA THR A 246 14.10 4.68 -20.21
C THR A 246 12.67 4.25 -19.91
N PRO A 247 12.43 3.27 -19.03
CA PRO A 247 11.08 2.79 -18.74
C PRO A 247 10.10 3.91 -18.36
N TRP A 248 10.57 5.04 -17.83
CA TRP A 248 9.72 6.14 -17.39
C TRP A 248 9.99 7.49 -18.06
N SER A 249 10.46 7.51 -19.32
CA SER A 249 10.83 8.73 -20.04
C SER A 249 9.78 9.86 -19.98
N VAL A 250 8.49 9.52 -20.14
CA VAL A 250 7.38 10.49 -20.11
C VAL A 250 7.13 11.07 -18.71
N PHE A 251 7.24 10.26 -17.66
CA PHE A 251 7.05 10.73 -16.28
C PHE A 251 8.22 11.63 -15.86
N LEU A 252 9.46 11.26 -16.21
CA LEU A 252 10.64 12.07 -15.98
C LEU A 252 10.60 13.41 -16.72
N PHE A 253 9.95 13.47 -17.89
CA PHE A 253 9.70 14.73 -18.60
C PHE A 253 8.80 15.66 -17.77
N PHE A 254 7.68 15.16 -17.26
CA PHE A 254 6.74 15.94 -16.45
C PHE A 254 7.22 16.25 -15.03
N ASP A 255 8.09 15.42 -14.47
CA ASP A 255 8.77 15.70 -13.19
C ASP A 255 9.79 16.84 -13.32
N GLY A 256 10.39 17.00 -14.50
CA GLY A 256 11.22 18.16 -14.84
C GLY A 256 10.44 19.47 -15.03
N GLY A 257 9.11 19.42 -14.94
CA GLY A 257 8.23 20.59 -15.06
C GLY A 257 8.30 21.56 -13.88
N GLY A 258 8.04 22.83 -14.18
CA GLY A 258 8.01 23.94 -13.24
C GLY A 258 6.66 24.08 -12.55
N ARG A 259 5.91 25.14 -12.92
CA ARG A 259 4.60 25.45 -12.33
C ARG A 259 3.53 24.44 -12.75
N ARG A 260 2.52 24.27 -11.89
CA ARG A 260 1.35 23.43 -12.15
C ARG A 260 0.06 24.20 -11.85
N GLN A 261 -0.95 24.04 -12.68
CA GLN A 261 -2.28 24.65 -12.55
C GLN A 261 -3.34 23.64 -12.95
N GLY A 262 -3.96 22.98 -11.98
CA GLY A 262 -4.83 21.82 -12.25
C GLY A 262 -4.08 20.74 -13.03
N ALA A 263 -4.63 20.30 -14.16
CA ALA A 263 -4.02 19.33 -15.07
C ALA A 263 -2.88 19.91 -15.95
N GLN A 264 -2.62 21.22 -15.87
CA GLN A 264 -1.59 21.86 -16.66
C GLN A 264 -0.23 21.88 -15.95
N ILE A 265 0.81 21.48 -16.68
CA ILE A 265 2.20 21.45 -16.22
C ILE A 265 3.03 22.31 -17.17
N GLU A 266 3.73 23.29 -16.61
CA GLU A 266 4.68 24.13 -17.35
C GLU A 266 6.00 23.38 -17.53
N ILE A 267 6.45 23.22 -18.77
CA ILE A 267 7.75 22.64 -19.09
C ILE A 267 8.68 23.74 -19.59
N PRO A 268 9.81 24.01 -18.92
CA PRO A 268 10.78 24.97 -19.41
C PRO A 268 11.50 24.43 -20.66
N LEU A 269 11.52 25.22 -21.73
CA LEU A 269 12.29 24.94 -22.93
C LEU A 269 13.73 25.43 -22.70
N ARG A 270 14.55 24.57 -22.09
CA ARG A 270 15.96 24.88 -21.81
C ARG A 270 16.78 24.70 -23.08
N GLY A 271 17.53 25.73 -23.49
CA GLY A 271 18.34 25.71 -24.71
C GLY A 271 18.54 27.11 -25.30
N GLN A 272 18.71 27.20 -26.62
CA GLN A 272 18.96 28.46 -27.34
C GLN A 272 17.75 29.41 -27.37
N THR A 273 16.53 28.90 -27.16
CA THR A 273 15.31 29.71 -27.12
C THR A 273 14.71 29.64 -25.72
N PRO A 274 15.02 30.61 -24.83
CA PRO A 274 14.42 30.63 -23.51
C PRO A 274 12.89 30.78 -23.60
N GLY A 275 12.17 29.94 -22.87
CA GLY A 275 10.71 29.96 -22.80
C GLY A 275 10.16 28.77 -22.02
N SER A 276 8.84 28.67 -21.97
CA SER A 276 8.13 27.52 -21.41
C SER A 276 6.92 27.16 -22.28
N LEU A 277 6.52 25.90 -22.21
CA LEU A 277 5.32 25.40 -22.87
C LEU A 277 4.46 24.70 -21.82
N TRP A 278 3.16 25.04 -21.79
CA TRP A 278 2.22 24.37 -20.91
C TRP A 278 1.68 23.11 -21.58
N PHE A 279 1.50 22.07 -20.79
CA PHE A 279 0.92 20.81 -21.21
C PHE A 279 -0.23 20.45 -20.29
N GLU A 280 -1.40 20.20 -20.85
CA GLU A 280 -2.51 19.58 -20.14
C GLU A 280 -2.35 18.06 -20.25
N VAL A 281 -2.21 17.39 -19.10
CA VAL A 281 -2.09 15.93 -19.01
C VAL A 281 -3.08 15.37 -18.01
N THR A 282 -3.85 14.37 -18.43
CA THR A 282 -4.92 13.78 -17.61
C THR A 282 -4.83 12.27 -17.66
N ALA A 283 -4.88 11.63 -16.50
CA ALA A 283 -4.92 10.18 -16.34
C ALA A 283 -5.87 9.82 -15.19
N THR A 284 -6.42 8.61 -15.23
CA THR A 284 -7.24 8.07 -14.13
C THR A 284 -6.67 6.70 -13.74
N PRO A 285 -6.11 6.53 -12.54
CA PRO A 285 -5.87 7.56 -11.51
C PRO A 285 -4.85 8.63 -11.96
N PRO A 286 -4.72 9.78 -11.26
CA PRO A 286 -3.92 10.93 -11.69
C PRO A 286 -2.41 10.70 -11.48
N VAL A 287 -1.86 9.71 -12.18
CA VAL A 287 -0.46 9.24 -12.06
C VAL A 287 0.61 10.30 -12.39
N PHE A 288 0.23 11.39 -13.03
CA PHE A 288 1.13 12.51 -13.34
C PHE A 288 1.16 13.58 -12.25
N ASP A 289 0.31 13.49 -11.23
CA ASP A 289 0.32 14.39 -10.08
C ASP A 289 1.57 14.16 -9.24
N ARG A 290 2.13 15.26 -8.71
CA ARG A 290 3.33 15.18 -7.87
C ARG A 290 3.04 14.34 -6.63
N GLY A 291 3.93 13.38 -6.37
CA GLY A 291 3.83 12.52 -5.20
C GLY A 291 2.83 11.37 -5.34
N TYR A 292 2.17 11.20 -6.50
CA TYR A 292 1.28 10.06 -6.72
C TYR A 292 2.00 8.73 -6.41
N PHE A 293 3.12 8.46 -7.08
CA PHE A 293 3.89 7.23 -6.84
C PHE A 293 4.57 7.18 -5.46
N ALA A 294 4.96 8.33 -4.91
CA ALA A 294 5.51 8.39 -3.55
C ALA A 294 4.45 8.01 -2.49
N GLY A 295 3.17 8.24 -2.79
CA GLY A 295 2.04 7.80 -1.96
C GLY A 295 1.78 6.29 -2.01
N LEU A 296 2.44 5.53 -2.90
CA LEU A 296 2.48 4.06 -2.88
C LEU A 296 3.63 3.55 -1.99
N SER A 297 3.93 4.29 -0.91
CA SER A 297 4.90 3.92 0.11
C SER A 297 4.34 2.80 1.01
N CYS A 298 5.22 1.91 1.48
CA CYS A 298 4.79 0.85 2.38
C CYS A 298 4.48 1.36 3.80
N VAL A 299 3.47 0.77 4.44
CA VAL A 299 3.09 1.00 5.84
C VAL A 299 3.21 -0.34 6.58
N ALA A 300 4.12 -0.42 7.55
CA ALA A 300 4.39 -1.66 8.28
C ALA A 300 3.35 -1.94 9.37
N ASP A 301 2.89 -0.90 10.07
CA ASP A 301 1.90 -1.05 11.13
C ASP A 301 0.50 -1.18 10.54
N ILE A 302 -0.03 -2.40 10.57
CA ILE A 302 -1.38 -2.73 10.09
C ILE A 302 -2.42 -2.33 11.15
N VAL A 303 -2.10 -2.48 12.43
CA VAL A 303 -2.98 -2.13 13.55
C VAL A 303 -2.28 -1.23 14.56
N ARG A 304 -3.06 -0.52 15.38
CA ARG A 304 -2.60 0.39 16.44
C ARG A 304 -2.77 -0.20 17.84
#